data_AF-A0AAD6QJ88-F1
#
_entry.id   AF-A0AAD6QJ88-F1
#
_cell.length_a   1.000
_cell.length_b   1.000
_cell.length_c   1.000
_cell.angle_alpha   90.00
_cell.angle_beta   90.00
_cell.angle_gamma   90.00
#
_symmetry.space_group_name_H-M   'P 1'
#
loop_
_entity.id
_entity.type
_entity.pdbx_description
1 polymer ?
#
loop_
_entity_poly.entity_id
_entity_poly.type
_entity_poly.pdbx_seq_one_letter_code
_entity_poly.pdbx_strand_id
1 'polypeptide(L)'
;MQYLLDGEQGNTEMEGLLHSTETNDLKIPSLPISTAAIMPSPILLWRFKVLLFFLWGFFCCKIGWDSVMRMSVNLRDLFLYEAFLYYNPLLLVTMMVWLWGVNLWVFAQSTISYAKIFDLDQNHLTHREIWKVATWMTIIVPISMTAYLYLYSHGEVSLAASQPVFLYCAVALILIFPFDIFYLSSRYYLLRTLWRIVFPLQAITFSDFFLADILTSMSKVFSDLERSVCRMVHRQVATIAWFEADSVCGSHSIGIPIILVLPYIFRLFQCLRQYKDTKEKTALFNALKYSTAVPVIFLSALKYHVLPDSWTNFYRPLWLLSGVLNSLYSFYWDVTRDWDLSCFTRIFKFNKPSLCSHLLHGRKWVRILQHSYSQQSV
;
A
#
# COMPACT_ATOMS: atom_id res chain seq x y z
N MET A 1 59.59 14.75 -23.63
CA MET A 1 59.35 15.85 -24.59
C MET A 1 58.21 16.69 -24.01
N GLN A 2 58.53 17.48 -22.99
CA GLN A 2 58.94 18.90 -23.03
C GLN A 2 57.69 19.80 -23.04
N TYR A 3 57.23 20.25 -21.85
CA TYR A 3 57.36 21.63 -21.29
C TYR A 3 56.12 22.49 -21.62
N LEU A 4 55.38 23.01 -20.61
CA LEU A 4 55.59 24.30 -19.88
C LEU A 4 55.31 25.51 -20.81
N LEU A 5 54.69 26.64 -20.46
CA LEU A 5 54.28 27.32 -19.21
C LEU A 5 53.44 28.56 -19.60
N ASP A 6 52.58 28.99 -18.67
CA ASP A 6 52.30 30.35 -18.13
C ASP A 6 52.49 31.67 -18.91
N GLY A 7 51.65 32.65 -18.52
CA GLY A 7 51.92 34.10 -18.54
C GLY A 7 50.67 34.93 -18.90
N GLU A 8 49.87 35.43 -17.96
CA GLU A 8 49.94 36.73 -17.23
C GLU A 8 49.54 38.02 -18.02
N GLN A 9 48.50 38.68 -17.48
CA GLN A 9 48.31 40.13 -17.21
C GLN A 9 48.46 41.24 -18.28
N GLY A 10 47.56 42.24 -18.20
CA GLY A 10 47.71 43.62 -18.71
C GLY A 10 46.46 44.13 -19.47
N ASN A 11 45.46 44.73 -18.82
CA ASN A 11 45.27 46.18 -18.56
C ASN A 11 45.30 47.13 -19.79
N THR A 12 44.15 47.76 -20.02
CA THR A 12 43.91 49.16 -20.44
C THR A 12 44.54 49.68 -21.74
N GLU A 13 43.70 50.03 -22.71
CA GLU A 13 43.91 51.25 -23.50
C GLU A 13 42.58 51.82 -24.03
N MET A 14 42.51 53.13 -23.94
CA MET A 14 41.38 54.03 -24.15
C MET A 14 41.72 54.85 -25.38
N GLU A 15 40.86 54.92 -26.39
CA GLU A 15 40.89 56.01 -27.37
C GLU A 15 39.63 55.99 -28.25
N GLY A 16 39.01 57.16 -28.48
CA GLY A 16 38.06 57.29 -29.57
C GLY A 16 36.87 58.25 -29.42
N LEU A 17 37.15 59.50 -29.10
CA LEU A 17 36.55 60.69 -29.73
C LEU A 17 35.16 61.23 -29.28
N LEU A 18 35.27 62.49 -28.85
CA LEU A 18 34.29 63.53 -28.52
C LEU A 18 33.32 63.97 -29.64
N HIS A 19 32.33 64.78 -29.19
CA HIS A 19 31.48 65.77 -29.89
C HIS A 19 30.16 65.24 -30.47
N SER A 20 29.01 65.41 -29.78
CA SER A 20 28.18 66.62 -29.57
C SER A 20 27.20 66.91 -30.71
N THR A 21 25.93 67.12 -30.32
CA THR A 21 24.93 67.95 -31.03
C THR A 21 24.43 67.27 -32.33
N GLU A 22 23.16 66.89 -32.47
CA GLU A 22 21.99 67.76 -32.38
C GLU A 22 20.73 66.90 -32.31
N THR A 23 19.81 67.32 -31.45
CA THR A 23 18.48 66.77 -31.24
C THR A 23 17.57 67.04 -32.44
N ASN A 24 16.99 66.00 -33.02
CA ASN A 24 15.60 65.94 -33.48
C ASN A 24 15.35 64.54 -34.05
N ASP A 25 14.57 63.72 -33.33
CA ASP A 25 13.50 62.94 -33.97
C ASP A 25 12.68 62.17 -32.93
N LEU A 26 11.38 62.44 -32.98
CA LEU A 26 10.31 61.65 -32.40
C LEU A 26 10.38 60.22 -32.94
N LYS A 27 10.83 59.28 -32.10
CA LYS A 27 10.50 57.86 -32.27
C LYS A 27 10.40 57.20 -30.91
N ILE A 28 9.16 57.08 -30.43
CA ILE A 28 8.81 56.20 -29.31
C ILE A 28 9.24 54.78 -29.69
N PRO A 29 10.17 54.13 -28.97
CA PRO A 29 10.39 52.71 -29.15
C PRO A 29 9.28 51.98 -28.39
N SER A 30 8.41 51.28 -29.12
CA SER A 30 7.50 50.30 -28.57
C SER A 30 8.28 49.23 -27.82
N LEU A 31 8.26 49.29 -26.48
CA LEU A 31 8.74 48.21 -25.62
C LEU A 31 7.90 46.94 -25.89
N PRO A 32 8.53 45.78 -26.11
CA PRO A 32 7.78 44.52 -26.16
C PRO A 32 7.24 44.25 -24.76
N ILE A 33 5.90 44.21 -24.63
CA ILE A 33 5.21 43.74 -23.43
C ILE A 33 5.56 42.26 -23.27
N SER A 34 6.63 41.98 -22.53
CA SER A 34 6.83 40.67 -21.93
C SER A 34 5.71 40.50 -20.92
N THR A 35 4.65 39.80 -21.31
CA THR A 35 3.63 39.32 -20.39
C THR A 35 4.27 38.26 -19.53
N ALA A 36 5.04 38.69 -18.52
CA ALA A 36 5.50 37.82 -17.46
C ALA A 36 4.23 37.32 -16.77
N ALA A 37 3.84 36.07 -17.04
CA ALA A 37 2.76 35.42 -16.33
C ALA A 37 3.11 35.48 -14.84
N ILE A 38 2.37 36.29 -14.08
CA ILE A 38 2.53 36.40 -12.64
C ILE A 38 2.10 35.05 -12.06
N MET A 39 3.04 34.13 -11.92
CA MET A 39 2.77 32.85 -11.30
C MET A 39 2.50 33.09 -9.81
N PRO A 40 1.34 32.70 -9.28
CA PRO A 40 1.05 32.83 -7.86
C PRO A 40 2.09 32.09 -7.03
N SER A 41 2.42 32.63 -5.85
CA SER A 41 3.46 32.05 -5.00
C SER A 41 3.16 30.58 -4.64
N PRO A 42 4.17 29.72 -4.46
CA PRO A 42 3.96 28.31 -4.13
C PRO A 42 3.11 28.09 -2.87
N ILE A 43 3.24 28.99 -1.88
CA ILE A 43 2.46 28.97 -0.64
C ILE A 43 0.99 29.29 -0.92
N LEU A 44 0.72 30.28 -1.77
CA LEU A 44 -0.65 30.62 -2.17
C LEU A 44 -1.30 29.46 -2.93
N LEU A 45 -0.58 28.85 -3.87
CA LEU A 45 -1.04 27.67 -4.61
C LEU A 45 -1.33 26.49 -3.69
N TRP A 46 -0.49 26.24 -2.69
CA TRP A 46 -0.72 25.19 -1.70
C TRP A 46 -1.96 25.47 -0.86
N ARG A 47 -2.11 26.69 -0.32
CA ARG A 47 -3.30 27.09 0.45
C ARG A 47 -4.58 26.96 -0.37
N PHE A 48 -4.54 27.38 -1.63
CA PHE A 48 -5.66 27.26 -2.55
C PHE A 48 -6.05 25.80 -2.81
N LYS A 49 -5.07 24.91 -3.06
CA LYS A 49 -5.32 23.47 -3.21
C LYS A 49 -5.93 22.84 -1.97
N VAL A 50 -5.46 23.21 -0.78
CA VAL A 50 -6.01 22.75 0.50
C VAL A 50 -7.46 23.19 0.67
N LEU A 51 -7.76 24.45 0.36
CA LEU A 51 -9.13 24.97 0.40
C LEU A 51 -10.05 24.23 -0.58
N LEU A 52 -9.60 23.99 -1.82
CA LEU A 52 -10.35 23.19 -2.78
C LEU A 52 -10.61 21.77 -2.30
N PHE A 53 -9.65 21.14 -1.63
CA PHE A 53 -9.82 19.80 -1.06
C PHE A 53 -10.90 19.78 0.03
N PHE A 54 -10.92 20.76 0.94
CA PHE A 54 -11.97 20.86 1.95
C PHE A 54 -13.34 21.16 1.35
N LEU A 55 -13.43 22.04 0.35
CA LEU A 55 -14.67 22.30 -0.36
C LEU A 55 -15.17 21.04 -1.06
N TRP A 56 -14.30 20.32 -1.76
CA TRP A 56 -14.62 19.04 -2.39
C TRP A 56 -15.18 18.02 -1.38
N GLY A 57 -14.52 17.87 -0.23
CA GLY A 57 -14.96 16.97 0.83
C GLY A 57 -16.33 17.37 1.38
N PHE A 58 -16.57 18.66 1.60
CA PHE A 58 -17.87 19.19 2.02
C PHE A 58 -18.97 18.88 0.99
N PHE A 59 -18.71 19.10 -0.31
CA PHE A 59 -19.67 18.77 -1.37
C PHE A 59 -19.97 17.27 -1.43
N CYS A 60 -18.96 16.41 -1.31
CA CYS A 60 -19.17 14.95 -1.29
C CYS A 60 -20.04 14.54 -0.09
N CYS A 61 -19.75 15.08 1.10
CA CYS A 61 -20.54 14.80 2.30
C CYS A 61 -21.99 15.30 2.15
N LYS A 62 -22.18 16.52 1.63
CA LYS A 62 -23.51 17.11 1.42
C LYS A 62 -24.32 16.29 0.42
N ILE A 63 -23.75 15.95 -0.72
CA ILE A 63 -24.44 15.14 -1.75
C ILE A 63 -24.73 13.73 -1.22
N GLY A 64 -23.76 13.08 -0.56
CA GLY A 64 -23.94 11.77 0.04
C GLY A 64 -25.06 11.77 1.08
N TRP A 65 -25.07 12.77 1.96
CA TRP A 65 -26.12 12.95 2.97
C TRP A 65 -27.50 13.13 2.35
N ASP A 66 -27.64 14.05 1.39
CA ASP A 66 -28.93 14.30 0.72
C ASP A 66 -29.44 13.04 -0.01
N SER A 67 -28.53 12.30 -0.64
CA SER A 67 -28.85 11.04 -1.34
C SER A 67 -29.37 9.96 -0.38
N VAL A 68 -28.72 9.82 0.78
CA VAL A 68 -29.12 8.87 1.83
C VAL A 68 -30.44 9.27 2.47
N MET A 69 -30.66 10.57 2.70
CA MET A 69 -31.89 11.08 3.31
C MET A 69 -33.11 11.00 2.38
N ARG A 70 -32.89 10.94 1.07
CA ARG A 70 -33.94 10.70 0.08
C ARG A 70 -34.49 9.27 0.11
N MET A 71 -33.71 8.30 0.61
CA MET A 71 -34.12 6.90 0.68
C MET A 71 -35.05 6.63 1.86
N SER A 72 -35.96 5.66 1.69
CA SER A 72 -36.78 5.16 2.79
C SER A 72 -35.92 4.54 3.89
N VAL A 73 -36.41 4.56 5.13
CA VAL A 73 -35.65 4.09 6.31
C VAL A 73 -35.23 2.62 6.15
N ASN A 74 -36.11 1.76 5.63
CA ASN A 74 -35.81 0.34 5.43
C ASN A 74 -34.74 0.08 4.37
N LEU A 75 -34.63 0.95 3.36
CA LEU A 75 -33.65 0.81 2.27
C LEU A 75 -32.28 1.38 2.66
N ARG A 76 -32.26 2.36 3.58
CA ARG A 76 -31.07 3.10 3.99
C ARG A 76 -29.96 2.19 4.51
N ASP A 77 -30.27 1.34 5.49
CA ASP A 77 -29.25 0.51 6.15
C ASP A 77 -28.68 -0.54 5.21
N LEU A 78 -29.55 -1.16 4.40
CA LEU A 78 -29.14 -2.12 3.39
C LEU A 78 -28.20 -1.47 2.37
N PHE A 79 -28.57 -0.29 1.87
CA PHE A 79 -27.81 0.41 0.85
C PHE A 79 -26.47 0.96 1.36
N LEU A 80 -26.43 1.45 2.60
CA LEU A 80 -25.17 1.86 3.23
C LEU A 80 -24.22 0.67 3.41
N TYR A 81 -24.75 -0.51 3.75
CA TYR A 81 -23.94 -1.72 3.81
C TYR A 81 -23.40 -2.11 2.43
N GLU A 82 -24.19 -2.01 1.36
CA GLU A 82 -23.72 -2.28 0.00
C GLU A 82 -22.65 -1.29 -0.45
N ALA A 83 -22.88 0.01 -0.25
CA ALA A 83 -21.89 1.05 -0.54
C ALA A 83 -20.59 0.79 0.23
N PHE A 84 -20.68 0.49 1.52
CA PHE A 84 -19.51 0.16 2.33
C PHE A 84 -18.79 -1.08 1.77
N LEU A 85 -19.51 -2.15 1.44
CA LEU A 85 -18.94 -3.38 0.89
C LEU A 85 -18.09 -3.10 -0.36
N TYR A 86 -18.63 -2.34 -1.32
CA TYR A 86 -17.95 -2.06 -2.60
C TYR A 86 -16.75 -1.13 -2.47
N TYR A 87 -16.81 -0.14 -1.58
CA TYR A 87 -15.76 0.89 -1.50
C TYR A 87 -14.72 0.62 -0.40
N ASN A 88 -15.04 -0.18 0.62
CA ASN A 88 -14.12 -0.47 1.73
C ASN A 88 -12.77 -1.07 1.29
N PRO A 89 -12.68 -2.02 0.33
CA PRO A 89 -11.39 -2.55 -0.12
C PRO A 89 -10.45 -1.45 -0.63
N LEU A 90 -10.95 -0.57 -1.50
CA LEU A 90 -10.15 0.51 -2.09
C LEU A 90 -9.84 1.62 -1.08
N LEU A 91 -10.72 1.89 -0.12
CA LEU A 91 -10.44 2.83 0.97
C LEU A 91 -9.31 2.32 1.88
N LEU A 92 -9.35 1.04 2.27
CA LEU A 92 -8.30 0.42 3.08
C LEU A 92 -6.97 0.31 2.33
N VAL A 93 -7.00 -0.02 1.03
CA VAL A 93 -5.79 0.03 0.18
C VAL A 93 -5.25 1.46 0.09
N THR A 94 -6.11 2.47 -0.07
CA THR A 94 -5.70 3.89 -0.06
C THR A 94 -5.00 4.25 1.24
N MET A 95 -5.54 3.83 2.38
CA MET A 95 -4.93 4.03 3.69
C MET A 95 -3.55 3.33 3.79
N MET A 96 -3.43 2.11 3.27
CA MET A 96 -2.15 1.41 3.24
C MET A 96 -1.11 2.12 2.35
N VAL A 97 -1.50 2.68 1.21
CA VAL A 97 -0.59 3.46 0.36
C VAL A 97 -0.12 4.74 1.08
N TRP A 98 -1.00 5.40 1.84
CA TRP A 98 -0.61 6.52 2.72
C TRP A 98 0.44 6.09 3.75
N LEU A 99 0.18 4.99 4.48
CA LEU A 99 1.09 4.45 5.48
C LEU A 99 2.42 4.00 4.86
N TRP A 100 2.39 3.45 3.66
CA TRP A 100 3.60 3.12 2.91
C TRP A 100 4.43 4.37 2.58
N GLY A 101 3.78 5.46 2.18
CA GLY A 101 4.46 6.74 1.98
C GLY A 101 5.10 7.28 3.27
N VAL A 102 4.44 7.10 4.42
CA VAL A 102 5.03 7.43 5.74
C VAL A 102 6.27 6.57 6.03
N ASN A 103 6.19 5.25 5.79
CA ASN A 103 7.33 4.35 5.97
C ASN A 103 8.52 4.77 5.10
N LEU A 104 8.29 5.06 3.82
CA LEU A 104 9.35 5.55 2.92
C LEU A 104 9.93 6.90 3.35
N TRP A 105 9.10 7.80 3.88
CA TRP A 105 9.57 9.07 4.42
C TRP A 105 10.48 8.84 5.64
N VAL A 106 10.08 7.99 6.58
CA VAL A 106 10.91 7.62 7.74
C VAL A 106 12.21 6.95 7.29
N PHE A 107 12.14 6.02 6.34
CA PHE A 107 13.33 5.37 5.79
C PHE A 107 14.28 6.35 5.12
N ALA A 108 13.75 7.37 4.44
CA ALA A 108 14.56 8.42 3.82
C ALA A 108 15.27 9.33 4.84
N GLN A 109 14.75 9.43 6.07
CA GLN A 109 15.43 10.12 7.18
C GLN A 109 16.45 9.23 7.90
N SER A 110 16.39 7.91 7.68
CA SER A 110 17.32 6.97 8.29
C SER A 110 18.66 6.95 7.55
N THR A 111 19.73 6.55 8.24
CA THR A 111 21.07 6.40 7.64
C THR A 111 21.18 5.18 6.72
N ILE A 112 20.15 4.32 6.67
CA ILE A 112 20.15 3.07 5.93
C ILE A 112 19.50 3.29 4.56
N SER A 113 20.23 2.93 3.50
CA SER A 113 19.71 3.03 2.13
C SER A 113 18.63 1.96 1.87
N TYR A 114 17.36 2.33 2.05
CA TYR A 114 16.23 1.44 1.77
C TYR A 114 16.18 1.03 0.29
N ALA A 115 16.64 1.87 -0.64
CA ALA A 115 16.73 1.54 -2.05
C ALA A 115 17.59 0.28 -2.29
N LYS A 116 18.71 0.12 -1.56
CA LYS A 116 19.53 -1.08 -1.64
C LYS A 116 18.86 -2.31 -1.03
N ILE A 117 18.11 -2.14 0.06
CA ILE A 117 17.40 -3.24 0.73
C ILE A 117 16.30 -3.81 -0.15
N PHE A 118 15.53 -2.93 -0.80
CA PHE A 118 14.45 -3.30 -1.71
C PHE A 118 14.92 -3.54 -3.15
N ASP A 119 16.21 -3.39 -3.44
CA ASP A 119 16.79 -3.49 -4.79
C ASP A 119 16.08 -2.58 -5.81
N LEU A 120 15.90 -1.31 -5.43
CA LEU A 120 15.22 -0.27 -6.21
C LEU A 120 16.25 0.58 -6.98
N ASP A 121 15.97 0.83 -8.24
CA ASP A 121 16.68 1.83 -9.06
C ASP A 121 16.14 3.26 -8.81
N GLN A 122 16.73 4.26 -9.47
CA GLN A 122 16.32 5.67 -9.35
C GLN A 122 14.96 5.99 -10.01
N ASN A 123 14.39 5.07 -10.79
CA ASN A 123 13.13 5.25 -11.51
C ASN A 123 11.90 4.83 -10.68
N HIS A 124 12.11 4.41 -9.43
CA HIS A 124 11.03 4.02 -8.53
C HIS A 124 10.45 5.22 -7.77
N LEU A 125 9.17 5.08 -7.42
CA LEU A 125 8.40 6.09 -6.70
C LEU A 125 9.05 6.45 -5.35
N THR A 126 9.27 7.74 -5.16
CA THR A 126 9.65 8.32 -3.86
C THR A 126 8.43 8.47 -2.94
N HIS A 127 8.65 8.69 -1.64
CA HIS A 127 7.58 8.96 -0.68
C HIS A 127 6.64 10.10 -1.14
N ARG A 128 7.18 11.14 -1.79
CA ARG A 128 6.40 12.27 -2.30
C ARG A 128 5.45 11.85 -3.41
N GLU A 129 5.89 10.98 -4.31
CA GLU A 129 5.08 10.51 -5.42
C GLU A 129 4.05 9.48 -4.96
N ILE A 130 4.41 8.62 -4.00
CA ILE A 130 3.45 7.74 -3.32
C ILE A 130 2.33 8.56 -2.65
N TRP A 131 2.64 9.66 -1.96
CA TRP A 131 1.61 10.53 -1.40
C TRP A 131 0.77 11.25 -2.45
N LYS A 132 1.32 11.59 -3.63
CA LYS A 132 0.52 12.09 -4.76
C LYS A 132 -0.48 11.04 -5.23
N VAL A 133 -0.05 9.79 -5.40
CA VAL A 133 -0.92 8.66 -5.77
C VAL A 133 -2.00 8.46 -4.69
N ALA A 134 -1.62 8.43 -3.41
CA ALA A 134 -2.54 8.28 -2.30
C ALA A 134 -3.58 9.42 -2.23
N THR A 135 -3.16 10.66 -2.53
CA THR A 135 -4.07 11.82 -2.62
C THR A 135 -5.09 11.64 -3.73
N TRP A 136 -4.67 11.23 -4.93
CA TRP A 136 -5.58 10.95 -6.04
C TRP A 136 -6.57 9.83 -5.71
N MET A 137 -6.11 8.74 -5.08
CA MET A 137 -6.99 7.66 -4.62
C MET A 137 -8.01 8.17 -3.57
N THR A 138 -7.57 9.03 -2.65
CA THR A 138 -8.41 9.67 -1.61
C THR A 138 -9.49 10.56 -2.23
N ILE A 139 -9.28 11.09 -3.43
CA ILE A 139 -10.25 11.91 -4.15
C ILE A 139 -11.17 11.03 -5.00
N ILE A 140 -10.60 10.13 -5.81
CA ILE A 140 -11.35 9.34 -6.81
C ILE A 140 -12.30 8.34 -6.16
N VAL A 141 -11.86 7.63 -5.11
CA VAL A 141 -12.67 6.58 -4.46
C VAL A 141 -13.93 7.19 -3.83
N PRO A 142 -13.88 8.27 -3.02
CA PRO A 142 -15.08 8.91 -2.48
C PRO A 142 -15.93 9.64 -3.51
N ILE A 143 -15.36 10.16 -4.61
CA ILE A 143 -16.16 10.69 -5.74
C ILE A 143 -17.03 9.58 -6.32
N SER A 144 -16.44 8.42 -6.64
CA SER A 144 -17.18 7.29 -7.18
C SER A 144 -18.24 6.81 -6.19
N MET A 145 -17.92 6.73 -4.89
CA MET A 145 -18.90 6.40 -3.84
C MET A 145 -20.05 7.41 -3.79
N THR A 146 -19.74 8.70 -3.83
CA THR A 146 -20.77 9.76 -3.83
C THR A 146 -21.65 9.68 -5.07
N ALA A 147 -21.06 9.43 -6.25
CA ALA A 147 -21.81 9.22 -7.49
C ALA A 147 -22.71 7.98 -7.41
N TYR A 148 -22.22 6.87 -6.85
CA TYR A 148 -23.02 5.67 -6.58
C TYR A 148 -24.24 5.98 -5.72
N LEU A 149 -24.04 6.65 -4.57
CA LEU A 149 -25.12 7.03 -3.66
C LEU A 149 -26.14 7.94 -4.35
N TYR A 150 -25.65 8.94 -5.08
CA TYR A 150 -26.48 9.90 -5.80
C TYR A 150 -27.34 9.22 -6.87
N LEU A 151 -26.72 8.49 -7.80
CA LEU A 151 -27.41 7.84 -8.91
C LEU A 151 -28.47 6.86 -8.42
N TYR A 152 -28.14 6.06 -7.40
CA TYR A 152 -29.09 5.12 -6.83
C TYR A 152 -30.30 5.82 -6.19
N SER A 153 -30.08 6.88 -5.41
CA SER A 153 -31.17 7.66 -4.79
C SER A 153 -32.10 8.33 -5.81
N HIS A 154 -31.63 8.54 -7.04
CA HIS A 154 -32.38 9.12 -8.14
C HIS A 154 -33.07 8.05 -9.01
N GLY A 155 -32.94 6.76 -8.68
CA GLY A 155 -33.55 5.65 -9.41
C GLY A 155 -32.70 5.11 -10.56
N GLU A 156 -31.51 5.66 -10.80
CA GLU A 156 -30.59 5.27 -11.88
C GLU A 156 -29.72 4.07 -11.48
N VAL A 157 -30.36 2.95 -11.14
CA VAL A 157 -29.71 1.76 -10.55
C VAL A 157 -28.61 1.20 -11.45
N SER A 158 -28.81 1.16 -12.77
CA SER A 158 -27.81 0.66 -13.71
C SER A 158 -26.55 1.52 -13.76
N LEU A 159 -26.70 2.85 -13.69
CA LEU A 159 -25.57 3.79 -13.67
C LEU A 159 -24.89 3.80 -12.31
N ALA A 160 -25.64 3.60 -11.22
CA ALA A 160 -25.06 3.38 -9.91
C ALA A 160 -24.20 2.12 -9.91
N ALA A 161 -24.75 0.98 -10.36
CA ALA A 161 -24.04 -0.29 -10.43
C ALA A 161 -22.73 -0.25 -11.24
N SER A 162 -22.67 0.59 -12.28
CA SER A 162 -21.46 0.75 -13.08
C SER A 162 -20.34 1.52 -12.38
N GLN A 163 -20.63 2.35 -11.36
CA GLN A 163 -19.62 3.16 -10.66
C GLN A 163 -18.51 2.32 -10.02
N PRO A 164 -18.78 1.37 -9.12
CA PRO A 164 -17.72 0.56 -8.54
C PRO A 164 -17.09 -0.37 -9.58
N VAL A 165 -17.84 -0.89 -10.56
CA VAL A 165 -17.28 -1.72 -11.65
C VAL A 165 -16.22 -0.95 -12.43
N PHE A 166 -16.55 0.26 -12.89
CA PHE A 166 -15.63 1.12 -13.62
C PHE A 166 -14.39 1.46 -12.79
N LEU A 167 -14.58 1.78 -11.51
CA LEU A 167 -13.47 2.09 -10.61
C LEU A 167 -12.50 0.91 -10.46
N TYR A 168 -13.01 -0.29 -10.22
CA TYR A 168 -12.17 -1.49 -10.07
C TYR A 168 -11.47 -1.86 -11.38
N CYS A 169 -12.18 -1.80 -12.51
CA CYS A 169 -11.58 -1.99 -13.83
C CYS A 169 -10.49 -0.95 -14.10
N ALA A 170 -10.72 0.33 -13.81
CA ALA A 170 -9.74 1.38 -14.00
C ALA A 170 -8.48 1.16 -13.15
N VAL A 171 -8.62 0.80 -11.88
CA VAL A 171 -7.50 0.47 -11.00
C VAL A 171 -6.71 -0.73 -11.54
N ALA A 172 -7.39 -1.82 -11.92
CA ALA A 172 -6.75 -3.00 -12.47
C ALA A 172 -6.01 -2.69 -13.77
N LEU A 173 -6.65 -1.95 -14.69
CA LEU A 173 -6.06 -1.53 -15.96
C LEU A 173 -4.83 -0.66 -15.73
N ILE A 174 -4.89 0.34 -14.85
CA ILE A 174 -3.73 1.19 -14.52
C ILE A 174 -2.58 0.35 -13.97
N LEU A 175 -2.85 -0.63 -13.11
CA LEU A 175 -1.78 -1.48 -12.55
C LEU A 175 -1.08 -2.33 -13.62
N ILE A 176 -1.83 -2.96 -14.54
CA ILE A 176 -1.28 -3.86 -15.55
C ILE A 176 -0.84 -3.18 -16.85
N PHE A 177 -1.12 -1.87 -17.01
CA PHE A 177 -0.90 -1.15 -18.26
C PHE A 177 0.57 -1.17 -18.70
N PRO A 178 0.92 -1.67 -19.90
CA PRO A 178 2.32 -1.96 -20.23
C PRO A 178 3.14 -0.72 -20.65
N PHE A 179 2.50 0.42 -20.91
CA PHE A 179 3.17 1.63 -21.40
C PHE A 179 3.76 2.46 -20.26
N ASP A 180 4.73 3.33 -20.59
CA ASP A 180 5.40 4.25 -19.66
C ASP A 180 4.51 5.45 -19.27
N ILE A 181 3.32 5.12 -18.77
CA ILE A 181 2.32 6.04 -18.25
C ILE A 181 2.03 5.56 -16.82
N PHE A 182 1.94 6.49 -15.86
CA PHE A 182 1.75 6.20 -14.43
C PHE A 182 2.84 5.31 -13.80
N TYR A 183 4.12 5.69 -13.92
CA TYR A 183 5.23 5.08 -13.16
C TYR A 183 5.44 3.57 -13.44
N LEU A 184 5.73 3.23 -14.70
CA LEU A 184 5.85 1.85 -15.17
C LEU A 184 6.81 0.99 -14.33
N SER A 185 8.00 1.50 -14.00
CA SER A 185 9.00 0.76 -13.22
C SER A 185 8.46 0.28 -11.87
N SER A 186 7.73 1.15 -11.17
CA SER A 186 7.16 0.81 -9.86
C SER A 186 5.99 -0.18 -9.97
N ARG A 187 5.15 -0.05 -11.01
CA ARG A 187 4.05 -1.00 -11.25
C ARG A 187 4.58 -2.37 -11.62
N TYR A 188 5.58 -2.43 -12.50
CA TYR A 188 6.23 -3.67 -12.88
C TYR A 188 6.96 -4.32 -11.70
N TYR A 189 7.63 -3.54 -10.86
CA TYR A 189 8.26 -4.03 -9.63
C TYR A 189 7.24 -4.68 -8.68
N LEU A 190 6.09 -4.04 -8.47
CA LEU A 190 5.00 -4.58 -7.66
C LEU A 190 4.47 -5.90 -8.25
N LEU A 191 4.13 -5.91 -9.54
CA LEU A 191 3.59 -7.09 -10.23
C LEU A 191 4.58 -8.26 -10.24
N ARG A 192 5.86 -7.99 -10.50
CA ARG A 192 6.93 -8.99 -10.46
C ARG A 192 7.13 -9.55 -9.06
N THR A 193 7.05 -8.71 -8.03
CA THR A 193 7.14 -9.15 -6.63
C THR A 193 5.93 -10.00 -6.24
N LEU A 194 4.71 -9.60 -6.62
CA LEU A 194 3.51 -10.43 -6.44
C LEU A 194 3.63 -11.79 -7.13
N TRP A 195 4.14 -11.83 -8.37
CA TRP A 195 4.39 -13.08 -9.09
C TRP A 195 5.36 -14.00 -8.34
N ARG A 196 6.47 -13.45 -7.83
CA ARG A 196 7.46 -14.21 -7.04
C ARG A 196 6.92 -14.70 -5.70
N ILE A 197 5.96 -13.98 -5.10
CA ILE A 197 5.28 -14.41 -3.88
C ILE A 197 4.39 -15.62 -4.15
N VAL A 198 3.60 -15.57 -5.22
CA VAL A 198 2.72 -16.69 -5.62
C VAL A 198 3.54 -17.92 -6.02
N PHE A 199 4.65 -17.69 -6.74
CA PHE A 199 5.54 -18.75 -7.24
C PHE A 199 6.97 -18.57 -6.71
N PRO A 200 7.27 -19.03 -5.47
CA PRO A 200 8.61 -18.91 -4.85
C PRO A 200 9.63 -19.91 -5.45
N LEU A 201 9.88 -19.80 -6.75
CA LEU A 201 10.76 -20.68 -7.53
C LEU A 201 12.24 -20.28 -7.45
N GLN A 202 12.51 -19.03 -7.05
CA GLN A 202 13.85 -18.46 -6.86
C GLN A 202 14.14 -18.19 -5.38
N ALA A 203 15.38 -17.77 -5.08
CA ALA A 203 15.74 -17.32 -3.75
C ALA A 203 14.85 -16.14 -3.32
N ILE A 204 14.36 -16.19 -2.08
CA ILE A 204 13.43 -15.20 -1.53
C ILE A 204 14.19 -13.91 -1.24
N THR A 205 13.78 -12.79 -1.86
CA THR A 205 14.36 -11.48 -1.56
C THR A 205 13.64 -10.80 -0.41
N PHE A 206 14.24 -9.75 0.15
CA PHE A 206 13.60 -8.98 1.23
C PHE A 206 12.22 -8.43 0.83
N SER A 207 12.09 -7.92 -0.40
CA SER A 207 10.81 -7.41 -0.93
C SER A 207 9.73 -8.47 -1.00
N ASP A 208 10.08 -9.70 -1.38
CA ASP A 208 9.14 -10.83 -1.44
C ASP A 208 8.60 -11.16 -0.04
N PHE A 209 9.50 -11.20 0.95
CA PHE A 209 9.16 -11.42 2.36
C PHE A 209 8.28 -10.28 2.89
N PHE A 210 8.70 -9.03 2.69
CA PHE A 210 8.07 -7.84 3.25
C PHE A 210 6.66 -7.63 2.71
N LEU A 211 6.50 -7.70 1.38
CA LEU A 211 5.18 -7.52 0.76
C LEU A 211 4.24 -8.67 1.12
N ALA A 212 4.72 -9.91 1.14
CA ALA A 212 3.88 -11.05 1.50
C ALA A 212 3.39 -10.97 2.96
N ASP A 213 4.20 -10.46 3.89
CA ASP A 213 3.75 -10.20 5.26
C ASP A 213 2.64 -9.15 5.32
N ILE A 214 2.76 -8.07 4.54
CA ILE A 214 1.66 -7.09 4.40
C ILE A 214 0.38 -7.79 3.90
N LEU A 215 0.49 -8.68 2.91
CA LEU A 215 -0.69 -9.40 2.38
C LEU A 215 -1.38 -10.25 3.46
N THR A 216 -0.66 -10.84 4.40
CA THR A 216 -1.30 -11.59 5.51
C THR A 216 -2.12 -10.69 6.45
N SER A 217 -1.78 -9.41 6.53
CA SER A 217 -2.54 -8.41 7.30
C SER A 217 -3.73 -7.82 6.53
N MET A 218 -3.86 -8.13 5.23
CA MET A 218 -4.92 -7.63 4.34
C MET A 218 -6.17 -8.52 4.29
N SER A 219 -6.38 -9.37 5.30
CA SER A 219 -7.52 -10.31 5.35
C SER A 219 -8.87 -9.63 5.15
N LYS A 220 -9.13 -8.51 5.83
CA LYS A 220 -10.38 -7.75 5.65
C LYS A 220 -10.53 -7.20 4.23
N VAL A 221 -9.46 -6.66 3.66
CA VAL A 221 -9.46 -6.14 2.27
C VAL A 221 -9.78 -7.27 1.30
N PHE A 222 -9.12 -8.41 1.41
CA PHE A 222 -9.36 -9.56 0.52
C PHE A 222 -10.77 -10.14 0.68
N SER A 223 -11.30 -10.22 1.91
CA SER A 223 -12.66 -10.70 2.14
C SER A 223 -13.73 -9.80 1.52
N ASP A 224 -13.57 -8.48 1.63
CA ASP A 224 -14.52 -7.53 1.04
C ASP A 224 -14.33 -7.39 -0.48
N LEU A 225 -13.08 -7.54 -0.96
CA LEU A 225 -12.75 -7.57 -2.38
C LEU A 225 -13.40 -8.77 -3.08
N GLU A 226 -13.31 -9.97 -2.50
CA GLU A 226 -13.95 -11.17 -3.06
C GLU A 226 -15.47 -10.99 -3.16
N ARG A 227 -16.13 -10.54 -2.08
CA ARG A 227 -17.58 -10.30 -2.09
C ARG A 227 -17.98 -9.25 -3.11
N SER A 228 -17.21 -8.17 -3.21
CA SER A 228 -17.43 -7.08 -4.16
C SER A 228 -17.31 -7.57 -5.60
N VAL A 229 -16.20 -8.23 -5.94
CA VAL A 229 -15.93 -8.75 -7.28
C VAL A 229 -16.93 -9.84 -7.66
N CYS A 230 -17.27 -10.75 -6.75
CA CYS A 230 -18.28 -11.78 -6.98
C CYS A 230 -19.62 -11.14 -7.39
N ARG A 231 -20.11 -10.17 -6.61
CA ARG A 231 -21.36 -9.45 -6.93
C ARG A 231 -21.29 -8.70 -8.27
N MET A 232 -20.14 -8.10 -8.61
CA MET A 232 -19.94 -7.44 -9.90
C MET A 232 -20.01 -8.43 -11.08
N VAL A 233 -19.34 -9.58 -10.97
CA VAL A 233 -19.30 -10.61 -12.01
C VAL A 233 -20.68 -11.24 -12.21
N HIS A 234 -21.42 -11.50 -11.12
CA HIS A 234 -22.76 -12.06 -11.16
C HIS A 234 -23.87 -11.03 -11.46
N ARG A 235 -23.52 -9.77 -11.74
CA ARG A 235 -24.46 -8.67 -12.03
C ARG A 235 -25.49 -8.41 -10.91
N GLN A 236 -25.06 -8.62 -9.66
CA GLN A 236 -25.86 -8.43 -8.44
C GLN A 236 -25.59 -7.09 -7.75
N VAL A 237 -24.96 -6.14 -8.45
CA VAL A 237 -24.64 -4.82 -7.89
C VAL A 237 -25.89 -3.96 -7.80
N ALA A 238 -26.10 -3.34 -6.65
CA ALA A 238 -27.24 -2.44 -6.41
C ALA A 238 -28.62 -3.12 -6.60
N THR A 239 -28.69 -4.44 -6.36
CA THR A 239 -29.94 -5.21 -6.44
C THR A 239 -30.49 -5.47 -5.04
N ILE A 240 -31.80 -5.36 -4.85
CA ILE A 240 -32.47 -5.57 -3.54
C ILE A 240 -32.46 -7.07 -3.13
N ALA A 241 -32.03 -7.97 -4.03
CA ALA A 241 -32.01 -9.42 -3.85
C ALA A 241 -30.83 -9.93 -3.00
N TRP A 242 -30.58 -9.28 -1.86
CA TRP A 242 -29.52 -9.65 -0.92
C TRP A 242 -29.67 -11.11 -0.41
N PHE A 243 -30.91 -11.58 -0.24
CA PHE A 243 -31.19 -12.94 0.24
C PHE A 243 -30.89 -14.06 -0.76
N GLU A 244 -30.96 -13.81 -2.08
CA GLU A 244 -30.55 -14.82 -3.08
C GLU A 244 -29.03 -14.80 -3.29
N ALA A 245 -28.41 -13.63 -3.18
CA ALA A 245 -26.97 -13.42 -3.37
C ALA A 245 -26.10 -14.03 -2.25
N ASP A 246 -26.67 -14.28 -1.07
CA ASP A 246 -25.92 -14.81 0.08
C ASP A 246 -25.40 -16.24 -0.12
N SER A 247 -26.05 -17.00 -1.02
CA SER A 247 -25.65 -18.37 -1.37
C SER A 247 -24.43 -18.42 -2.31
N VAL A 248 -24.31 -17.45 -3.24
CA VAL A 248 -23.25 -17.44 -4.26
C VAL A 248 -22.10 -16.52 -3.86
N CYS A 249 -22.40 -15.29 -3.45
CA CYS A 249 -21.42 -14.22 -3.18
C CYS A 249 -21.45 -13.73 -1.72
N GLY A 250 -21.93 -14.58 -0.81
CA GLY A 250 -22.09 -14.27 0.60
C GLY A 250 -21.26 -15.15 1.52
N SER A 251 -21.69 -15.28 2.77
CA SER A 251 -20.92 -15.98 3.81
C SER A 251 -20.75 -17.48 3.55
N HIS A 252 -21.57 -18.07 2.68
CA HIS A 252 -21.46 -19.46 2.23
C HIS A 252 -20.50 -19.66 1.04
N SER A 253 -19.93 -18.57 0.48
CA SER A 253 -18.95 -18.66 -0.61
C SER A 253 -17.66 -19.33 -0.13
N ILE A 254 -17.24 -20.37 -0.84
CA ILE A 254 -15.93 -21.02 -0.67
C ILE A 254 -14.80 -20.09 -1.18
N GLY A 255 -15.12 -19.08 -1.99
CA GLY A 255 -14.15 -18.08 -2.47
C GLY A 255 -13.52 -17.28 -1.34
N ILE A 256 -14.29 -16.93 -0.31
CA ILE A 256 -13.82 -16.17 0.87
C ILE A 256 -12.68 -16.88 1.61
N PRO A 257 -12.84 -18.13 2.10
CA PRO A 257 -11.72 -18.81 2.77
C PRO A 257 -10.51 -19.04 1.85
N ILE A 258 -10.73 -19.25 0.53
CA ILE A 258 -9.63 -19.38 -0.43
C ILE A 258 -8.81 -18.09 -0.50
N ILE A 259 -9.43 -16.93 -0.74
CA ILE A 259 -8.67 -15.68 -0.88
C ILE A 259 -7.97 -15.30 0.44
N LEU A 260 -8.58 -15.65 1.58
CA LEU A 260 -8.02 -15.38 2.91
C LEU A 260 -6.82 -16.27 3.25
N VAL A 261 -6.83 -17.54 2.83
CA VAL A 261 -5.76 -18.49 3.16
C VAL A 261 -4.53 -18.31 2.26
N LEU A 262 -4.70 -17.82 1.03
CA LEU A 262 -3.63 -17.69 0.05
C LEU A 262 -2.39 -16.93 0.57
N PRO A 263 -2.49 -15.73 1.17
CA PRO A 263 -1.32 -15.04 1.72
C PRO A 263 -0.52 -15.88 2.72
N TYR A 264 -1.20 -16.62 3.59
CA TYR A 264 -0.56 -17.49 4.58
C TYR A 264 0.13 -18.70 3.93
N ILE A 265 -0.47 -19.29 2.90
CA ILE A 265 0.14 -20.38 2.13
C ILE A 265 1.36 -19.90 1.36
N PHE A 266 1.31 -18.71 0.75
CA PHE A 266 2.47 -18.13 0.07
C PHE A 266 3.63 -17.92 1.04
N ARG A 267 3.37 -17.35 2.23
CA ARG A 267 4.38 -17.21 3.29
C ARG A 267 4.94 -18.54 3.75
N LEU A 268 4.08 -19.54 3.95
CA LEU A 268 4.50 -20.90 4.30
C LEU A 268 5.47 -21.45 3.24
N PHE A 269 5.14 -21.36 1.95
CA PHE A 269 6.02 -21.83 0.88
C PHE A 269 7.31 -21.04 0.77
N GLN A 270 7.29 -19.72 0.95
CA GLN A 270 8.50 -18.92 1.02
C GLN A 270 9.41 -19.35 2.17
N CYS A 271 8.86 -19.62 3.36
CA CYS A 271 9.62 -20.10 4.51
C CYS A 271 10.20 -21.51 4.28
N LEU A 272 9.44 -22.43 3.68
CA LEU A 272 9.94 -23.75 3.30
C LEU A 272 11.04 -23.66 2.24
N ARG A 273 10.89 -22.74 1.27
CA ARG A 273 11.92 -22.48 0.26
C ARG A 273 13.19 -21.93 0.90
N GLN A 274 13.07 -20.95 1.79
CA GLN A 274 14.19 -20.40 2.53
C GLN A 274 14.91 -21.47 3.34
N TYR A 275 14.19 -22.39 4.00
CA TYR A 275 14.81 -23.54 4.66
C TYR A 275 15.53 -24.46 3.68
N LYS A 276 14.94 -24.72 2.51
CA LYS A 276 15.58 -25.56 1.48
C LYS A 276 16.93 -24.99 1.05
N ASP A 277 17.00 -23.68 0.85
CA ASP A 277 18.18 -22.96 0.34
C ASP A 277 19.24 -22.75 1.43
N THR A 278 18.84 -22.37 2.66
CA THR A 278 19.77 -21.98 3.74
C THR A 278 20.03 -23.08 4.79
N LYS A 279 19.15 -24.07 4.88
CA LYS A 279 19.09 -25.08 5.97
C LYS A 279 18.90 -24.52 7.38
N GLU A 280 18.53 -23.24 7.49
CA GLU A 280 18.28 -22.59 8.78
C GLU A 280 16.93 -23.01 9.39
N LYS A 281 16.97 -23.75 10.50
CA LYS A 281 15.76 -24.27 11.17
C LYS A 281 14.77 -23.19 11.59
N THR A 282 15.24 -21.96 11.80
CA THR A 282 14.38 -20.80 12.09
C THR A 282 13.31 -20.60 11.01
N ALA A 283 13.63 -20.87 9.74
CA ALA A 283 12.66 -20.77 8.65
C ALA A 283 11.51 -21.78 8.78
N LEU A 284 11.75 -22.99 9.31
CA LEU A 284 10.69 -23.96 9.58
C LEU A 284 9.76 -23.51 10.70
N PHE A 285 10.29 -22.90 11.76
CA PHE A 285 9.45 -22.34 12.82
C PHE A 285 8.59 -21.19 12.29
N ASN A 286 9.11 -20.37 11.37
CA ASN A 286 8.32 -19.34 10.71
C ASN A 286 7.23 -19.95 9.81
N ALA A 287 7.55 -21.01 9.05
CA ALA A 287 6.55 -21.75 8.27
C ALA A 287 5.42 -22.30 9.17
N LEU A 288 5.79 -22.83 10.35
CA LEU A 288 4.82 -23.28 11.35
C LEU A 288 3.93 -22.12 11.82
N LYS A 289 4.48 -20.93 12.08
CA LYS A 289 3.71 -19.72 12.44
C LYS A 289 2.58 -19.49 11.44
N TYR A 290 2.89 -19.36 10.15
CA TYR A 290 1.87 -19.10 9.12
C TYR A 290 0.90 -20.28 8.94
N SER A 291 1.33 -21.52 9.17
CA SER A 291 0.42 -22.69 9.13
C SER A 291 -0.67 -22.63 10.20
N THR A 292 -0.41 -22.01 11.36
CA THR A 292 -1.39 -21.93 12.46
C THR A 292 -2.61 -21.07 12.14
N ALA A 293 -2.53 -20.18 11.14
CA ALA A 293 -3.66 -19.39 10.67
C ALA A 293 -4.66 -20.21 9.83
N VAL A 294 -4.19 -21.28 9.17
CA VAL A 294 -5.02 -22.07 8.24
C VAL A 294 -6.23 -22.71 8.92
N PRO A 295 -6.10 -23.39 10.10
CA PRO A 295 -7.25 -23.91 10.83
C PRO A 295 -8.25 -22.82 11.24
N VAL A 296 -7.79 -21.63 11.62
CA VAL A 296 -8.65 -20.51 12.01
C VAL A 296 -9.55 -20.10 10.84
N ILE A 297 -8.95 -19.94 9.65
CA ILE A 297 -9.67 -19.54 8.43
C ILE A 297 -10.65 -20.64 8.02
N PHE A 298 -10.20 -21.89 7.98
CA PHE A 298 -11.04 -23.02 7.62
C PHE A 298 -12.26 -23.16 8.55
N LEU A 299 -12.05 -23.14 9.86
CA LEU A 299 -13.12 -23.26 10.85
C LEU A 299 -14.07 -22.04 10.82
N SER A 300 -13.55 -20.84 10.50
CA SER A 300 -14.38 -19.64 10.32
C SER A 300 -15.37 -19.80 9.16
N ALA A 301 -14.95 -20.42 8.06
CA ALA A 301 -15.84 -20.73 6.94
C ALA A 301 -16.78 -21.90 7.24
N LEU A 302 -16.28 -22.93 7.92
CA LEU A 302 -17.05 -24.12 8.27
C LEU A 302 -18.31 -23.79 9.08
N LYS A 303 -18.30 -22.70 9.87
CA LYS A 303 -19.46 -22.13 10.57
C LYS A 303 -20.74 -22.10 9.72
N TYR A 304 -20.62 -21.75 8.43
CA TYR A 304 -21.76 -21.58 7.54
C TYR A 304 -22.19 -22.90 6.84
N HIS A 305 -21.46 -24.00 7.03
CA HIS A 305 -21.72 -25.28 6.37
C HIS A 305 -22.04 -26.42 7.34
N VAL A 306 -22.18 -26.13 8.64
CA VAL A 306 -22.50 -27.12 9.67
C VAL A 306 -23.74 -26.71 10.44
N LEU A 307 -24.39 -27.68 11.07
CA LEU A 307 -25.56 -27.43 11.92
C LEU A 307 -25.17 -26.57 13.13
N PRO A 308 -26.05 -25.66 13.60
CA PRO A 308 -25.77 -24.78 14.74
C PRO A 308 -25.35 -25.52 16.02
N ASP A 309 -25.93 -26.70 16.28
CA ASP A 309 -25.59 -27.51 17.46
C ASP A 309 -24.17 -28.07 17.37
N SER A 310 -23.79 -28.60 16.20
CA SER A 310 -22.41 -29.08 15.96
C SER A 310 -21.40 -27.94 16.00
N TRP A 311 -21.76 -26.76 15.47
CA TRP A 311 -20.92 -25.56 15.57
C TRP A 311 -20.65 -25.21 17.02
N THR A 312 -21.70 -25.08 17.83
CA THR A 312 -21.59 -24.60 19.21
C THR A 312 -20.82 -25.58 20.10
N ASN A 313 -21.06 -26.88 19.96
CA ASN A 313 -20.52 -27.89 20.86
C ASN A 313 -19.12 -28.39 20.47
N PHE A 314 -18.78 -28.43 19.18
CA PHE A 314 -17.53 -29.05 18.71
C PHE A 314 -16.62 -28.06 17.96
N TYR A 315 -17.12 -27.43 16.91
CA TYR A 315 -16.26 -26.63 16.02
C TYR A 315 -15.89 -25.26 16.60
N ARG A 316 -16.76 -24.62 17.38
CA ARG A 316 -16.49 -23.31 18.00
C ARG A 316 -15.37 -23.40 19.05
N PRO A 317 -15.32 -24.40 19.97
CA PRO A 317 -14.15 -24.60 20.82
C PRO A 317 -12.85 -24.80 20.04
N LEU A 318 -12.86 -25.59 18.95
CA LEU A 318 -11.68 -25.79 18.10
C LEU A 318 -11.25 -24.52 17.37
N TRP A 319 -12.20 -23.70 16.92
CA TRP A 319 -11.95 -22.41 16.29
C TRP A 319 -11.31 -21.44 17.28
N LEU A 320 -11.84 -21.37 18.52
CA LEU A 320 -11.26 -20.56 19.58
C LEU A 320 -9.84 -21.01 19.94
N LEU A 321 -9.62 -22.32 20.10
CA LEU A 321 -8.29 -22.87 20.38
C LEU A 321 -7.31 -22.54 19.26
N SER A 322 -7.72 -22.73 18.01
CA SER A 322 -6.89 -22.39 16.84
C SER A 322 -6.56 -20.89 16.82
N GLY A 323 -7.53 -20.03 17.11
CA GLY A 323 -7.34 -18.58 17.19
C GLY A 323 -6.35 -18.18 18.27
N VAL A 324 -6.48 -18.74 19.47
CA VAL A 324 -5.55 -18.52 20.59
C VAL A 324 -4.14 -18.99 20.23
N LEU A 325 -3.98 -20.19 19.67
CA LEU A 325 -2.67 -20.71 19.27
C LEU A 325 -2.01 -19.83 18.21
N ASN A 326 -2.76 -19.45 17.17
CA ASN A 326 -2.26 -18.57 16.10
C ASN A 326 -1.85 -17.19 16.64
N SER A 327 -2.71 -16.57 17.47
CA SER A 327 -2.44 -15.25 18.04
C SER A 327 -1.25 -15.26 18.99
N LEU A 328 -1.16 -16.24 19.90
CA LEU A 328 -0.04 -16.36 20.83
C LEU A 328 1.27 -16.63 20.10
N TYR A 329 1.27 -17.52 19.11
CA TYR A 329 2.49 -17.83 18.38
C TYR A 329 2.96 -16.66 17.50
N SER A 330 2.03 -15.99 16.81
CA SER A 330 2.35 -14.78 16.04
C SER A 330 2.91 -13.68 16.93
N PHE A 331 2.26 -13.42 18.08
CA PHE A 331 2.74 -12.44 19.04
C PHE A 331 4.14 -12.78 19.59
N TYR A 332 4.37 -14.05 19.96
CA TYR A 332 5.69 -14.51 20.38
C TYR A 332 6.75 -14.25 19.31
N TRP A 333 6.42 -14.56 18.06
CA TRP A 333 7.33 -14.38 16.93
C TRP A 333 7.68 -12.90 16.73
N ASP A 334 6.68 -12.03 16.68
CA ASP A 334 6.88 -10.61 16.43
C ASP A 334 7.76 -9.97 17.51
N VAL A 335 7.49 -10.26 18.78
CA VAL A 335 8.25 -9.70 19.92
C VAL A 335 9.69 -10.24 19.97
N THR A 336 9.89 -11.54 19.74
CA THR A 336 11.18 -12.19 20.00
C THR A 336 12.07 -12.33 18.78
N ARG A 337 11.51 -12.38 17.57
CA ARG A 337 12.25 -12.60 16.32
C ARG A 337 12.27 -11.35 15.46
N ASP A 338 11.12 -10.75 15.20
CA ASP A 338 11.05 -9.66 14.22
C ASP A 338 11.44 -8.31 14.83
N TRP A 339 11.04 -8.03 16.08
CA TRP A 339 11.37 -6.78 16.78
C TRP A 339 12.60 -6.90 17.69
N ASP A 340 13.04 -8.12 18.00
CA ASP A 340 14.15 -8.43 18.92
C ASP A 340 14.07 -7.61 20.23
N LEU A 341 12.86 -7.51 20.81
CA LEU A 341 12.64 -6.79 22.07
C LEU A 341 13.15 -7.62 23.26
N SER A 342 14.47 -7.62 23.39
CA SER A 342 15.23 -8.36 24.40
C SER A 342 14.91 -8.00 25.86
N CYS A 343 14.14 -6.94 26.10
CA CYS A 343 13.62 -6.58 27.42
C CYS A 343 12.62 -7.62 27.97
N PHE A 344 11.73 -8.15 27.12
CA PHE A 344 10.80 -9.22 27.52
C PHE A 344 11.48 -10.59 27.61
N THR A 345 12.54 -10.82 26.84
CA THR A 345 13.27 -12.10 26.89
C THR A 345 14.07 -12.28 28.18
N ARG A 346 14.40 -11.21 28.92
CA ARG A 346 14.97 -11.31 30.28
C ARG A 346 13.97 -11.81 31.33
N ILE A 347 12.69 -11.48 31.20
CA ILE A 347 11.64 -11.88 32.15
C ILE A 347 11.30 -13.37 32.00
N PHE A 348 11.40 -13.92 30.79
CA PHE A 348 11.14 -15.34 30.52
C PHE A 348 12.40 -16.23 30.41
N LYS A 349 13.62 -15.67 30.48
CA LYS A 349 14.85 -16.46 30.63
C LYS A 349 15.17 -16.67 32.11
N PHE A 350 14.75 -17.81 32.63
CA PHE A 350 15.47 -18.45 33.74
C PHE A 350 16.79 -19.01 33.21
N ASN A 351 17.83 -18.17 33.14
CA ASN A 351 19.18 -18.52 33.60
C ASN A 351 20.19 -17.39 33.41
N LYS A 352 21.04 -17.27 34.42
CA LYS A 352 22.02 -16.21 34.69
C LYS A 352 22.90 -15.89 33.47
N PRO A 353 23.15 -14.61 33.15
CA PRO A 353 24.21 -14.24 32.22
C PRO A 353 25.56 -14.53 32.89
N SER A 354 26.28 -15.55 32.41
CA SER A 354 27.67 -15.77 32.81
C SER A 354 28.55 -14.62 32.33
N LEU A 355 29.46 -14.14 33.17
CA LEU A 355 30.41 -13.04 32.89
C LEU A 355 31.12 -13.15 31.53
N CYS A 356 31.28 -14.37 30.99
CA CYS A 356 31.91 -14.64 29.71
C CYS A 356 31.14 -14.06 28.49
N SER A 357 29.82 -13.84 28.58
CA SER A 357 29.04 -13.27 27.48
C SER A 357 29.29 -11.77 27.30
N HIS A 358 29.68 -11.06 28.36
CA HIS A 358 30.02 -9.64 28.31
C HIS A 358 31.39 -9.37 27.68
N LEU A 359 32.33 -10.31 27.81
CA LEU A 359 33.67 -10.22 27.22
C LEU A 359 33.69 -10.59 25.72
N LEU A 360 32.81 -11.47 25.26
CA LEU A 360 32.74 -11.91 23.87
C LEU A 360 31.84 -11.05 22.96
N HIS A 361 31.00 -10.18 23.53
CA HIS A 361 30.12 -9.28 22.76
C HIS A 361 30.51 -7.82 22.96
N GLY A 362 31.75 -7.51 22.59
CA GLY A 362 32.15 -6.14 22.26
C GLY A 362 31.33 -5.62 21.07
N ARG A 363 30.62 -4.49 21.30
CA ARG A 363 30.02 -3.59 20.29
C ARG A 363 29.59 -4.26 18.98
N LYS A 364 28.45 -4.96 18.98
CA LYS A 364 27.91 -5.64 17.79
C LYS A 364 26.60 -5.04 17.26
N TRP A 365 26.39 -3.74 17.43
CA TRP A 365 25.22 -3.02 16.87
C TRP A 365 25.43 -2.48 15.43
N VAL A 366 26.51 -2.90 14.74
CA VAL A 366 26.80 -2.48 13.35
C VAL A 366 26.90 -3.68 12.39
N ARG A 367 26.82 -4.93 12.86
CA ARG A 367 27.15 -6.12 12.04
C ARG A 367 25.98 -7.00 11.59
N ILE A 368 24.73 -6.67 11.95
CA ILE A 368 23.57 -7.51 11.57
C ILE A 368 23.08 -7.21 10.15
N LEU A 369 23.38 -6.03 9.59
CA LEU A 369 23.16 -5.78 8.15
C LEU A 369 24.32 -6.25 7.26
N GLN A 370 25.49 -6.58 7.82
CA GLN A 370 26.68 -6.92 7.01
C GLN A 370 26.95 -8.42 6.92
N HIS A 371 26.52 -9.21 7.92
CA HIS A 371 26.75 -10.66 7.91
C HIS A 371 25.77 -11.44 7.01
N SER A 372 24.62 -10.87 6.65
CA SER A 372 23.74 -11.44 5.61
C SER A 372 24.25 -11.18 4.19
N TYR A 373 25.20 -10.25 4.00
CA TYR A 373 25.75 -9.92 2.68
C TYR A 373 27.06 -10.63 2.35
N SER A 374 27.80 -11.15 3.35
CA SER A 374 29.08 -11.83 3.10
C SER A 374 28.97 -13.33 2.77
N GLN A 375 27.75 -13.90 2.75
CA GLN A 375 27.52 -15.30 2.34
C GLN A 375 26.87 -15.44 0.95
N GLN A 376 26.68 -14.33 0.22
CA GLN A 376 26.19 -14.35 -1.18
C GLN A 376 27.24 -13.85 -2.19
N SER A 377 28.48 -13.64 -1.75
CA SER A 377 29.61 -13.30 -2.61
C SER A 377 30.76 -14.29 -2.41
N VAL A 378 30.53 -15.56 -2.79
CA VAL A 378 31.52 -16.47 -3.38
C VAL A 378 30.81 -17.28 -4.45
#